data_AF-A0A351C457-F1
#
_entry.id   AF-A0A351C457-F1
#
_cell.length_a   1.000
_cell.length_b   1.000
_cell.length_c   1.000
_cell.angle_alpha   90.00
_cell.angle_beta   90.00
_cell.angle_gamma   90.00
#
_symmetry.space_group_name_H-M   'P 1'
#
loop_
_entity.id
_entity.type
_entity.pdbx_description
1 polymer ?
#
loop_
_entity_poly.entity_id
_entity_poly.type
_entity_poly.pdbx_seq_one_letter_code
_entity_poly.pdbx_strand_id
1 'polypeptide(L)' 'MKHTHILKNAPEINKIYTVEYEGNELYEARILDYQGGCWAKVKIENVLPSPNEKMYKTGQEFDLKLGYYKLFENTDTE' A
#
# COMPACT_ATOMS: atom_id res chain seq x y z
N MET A 1 14.42 14.25 8.06
CA MET A 1 14.56 13.47 6.81
C MET A 1 13.27 13.64 6.04
N LYS A 2 13.31 14.07 4.77
CA LYS A 2 12.09 14.27 3.96
C LYS A 2 11.75 12.95 3.28
N HIS A 3 10.83 12.18 3.86
CA HIS A 3 10.23 11.04 3.17
C HIS A 3 9.50 11.60 1.94
N THR A 4 10.00 11.30 0.75
CA THR A 4 9.37 11.77 -0.48
C THR A 4 8.39 10.70 -0.92
N HIS A 5 7.12 10.89 -0.55
CA HIS A 5 6.04 10.02 -0.97
C HIS A 5 5.75 10.26 -2.46
N ILE A 6 6.30 9.42 -3.34
CA ILE A 6 6.01 9.47 -4.77
C ILE A 6 4.72 8.68 -5.02
N LEU A 7 3.67 9.39 -5.46
CA LEU A 7 2.41 8.76 -5.87
C LEU A 7 2.65 7.91 -7.13
N LYS A 8 2.37 6.61 -7.06
CA LYS A 8 2.47 5.70 -8.20
C LYS A 8 1.09 5.31 -8.70
N ASN A 9 0.81 5.59 -9.98
CA ASN A 9 -0.45 5.21 -10.64
C ASN A 9 -0.51 3.71 -10.94
N ALA A 10 0.64 3.07 -11.15
CA ALA A 10 0.77 1.64 -11.39
C ALA A 10 1.79 1.08 -10.38
N PRO A 11 1.37 0.17 -9.49
CA PRO A 11 2.30 -0.50 -8.58
C PRO A 11 3.23 -1.47 -9.30
N GLU A 12 4.42 -1.65 -8.77
CA GLU A 12 5.36 -2.67 -9.21
C GLU A 12 5.29 -3.91 -8.31
N ILE A 13 5.32 -5.11 -8.92
CA ILE A 13 5.31 -6.38 -8.19
C ILE A 13 6.56 -6.45 -7.29
N ASN A 14 6.39 -7.02 -6.09
CA ASN A 14 7.38 -7.15 -5.02
C ASN A 14 7.84 -5.85 -4.34
N LYS A 15 7.31 -4.68 -4.72
CA LYS A 15 7.55 -3.42 -4.00
C LYS A 15 6.57 -3.24 -2.85
N ILE A 16 7.00 -2.48 -1.84
CA ILE A 16 6.20 -2.11 -0.66
C ILE A 16 5.73 -0.66 -0.85
N TYR A 17 4.45 -0.44 -0.60
CA TYR A 17 3.81 0.86 -0.67
C TYR A 17 3.05 1.16 0.62
N THR A 18 3.08 2.41 1.06
CA THR A 18 2.12 2.92 2.04
C THR A 18 0.79 3.13 1.33
N VAL A 19 -0.27 2.50 1.86
CA VAL A 19 -1.62 2.58 1.32
C VAL A 19 -2.42 3.62 2.11
N GLU A 20 -2.86 4.67 1.42
CA GLU A 20 -3.72 5.71 1.96
C GLU A 20 -5.14 5.57 1.41
N TYR A 21 -6.12 5.73 2.30
CA TYR A 21 -7.54 5.86 1.97
C TYR A 21 -8.10 7.13 2.59
N GLU A 22 -8.68 8.01 1.76
CA GLU A 22 -9.32 9.27 2.19
C GLU A 22 -8.45 10.11 3.15
N GLY A 23 -7.13 10.19 2.89
CA GLY A 23 -6.19 10.97 3.69
C GLY A 23 -5.69 10.28 4.96
N ASN A 24 -6.01 9.01 5.18
CA ASN A 24 -5.50 8.22 6.29
C ASN A 24 -4.59 7.11 5.77
N GLU A 25 -3.35 7.07 6.26
CA GLU A 25 -2.42 5.98 6.03
C GLU A 25 -2.89 4.76 6.85
N LEU A 26 -3.15 3.65 6.16
CA LEU A 26 -3.79 2.48 6.78
C LEU A 26 -2.75 1.40 7.13
N TYR A 27 -1.87 1.09 6.19
CA TYR A 27 -0.89 0.03 6.28
C TYR A 27 0.16 0.15 5.18
N GLU A 28 1.28 -0.52 5.37
CA GLU A 28 2.26 -0.78 4.33
C GLU A 28 2.01 -2.17 3.75
N ALA A 29 1.90 -2.27 2.43
CA ALA A 29 1.64 -3.52 1.76
C ALA A 29 2.59 -3.79 0.59
N ARG A 30 2.98 -5.05 0.47
CA ARG A 30 3.73 -5.57 -0.67
C ARG A 30 2.78 -5.98 -1.79
N ILE A 31 3.11 -5.62 -3.02
CA ILE A 31 2.37 -6.05 -4.21
C ILE A 31 2.80 -7.48 -4.55
N LEU A 32 1.88 -8.42 -4.48
CA LEU A 32 2.13 -9.82 -4.83
C LEU A 32 1.87 -10.09 -6.31
N ASP A 33 0.86 -9.45 -6.87
CA ASP A 33 0.48 -9.59 -8.28
C ASP A 33 -0.19 -8.31 -8.80
N TYR A 34 0.11 -7.96 -10.05
CA TYR A 34 -0.52 -6.86 -10.76
C TYR A 34 -0.49 -7.14 -12.27
N GLN A 35 -1.66 -7.46 -12.84
CA GLN A 35 -1.80 -7.80 -14.28
C GLN A 35 -2.16 -6.59 -15.14
N GLY A 36 -2.03 -5.36 -14.61
CA GLY A 36 -2.55 -4.16 -15.24
C GLY A 36 -4.06 -3.99 -14.97
N GLY A 37 -4.49 -2.74 -14.77
CA GLY A 37 -5.89 -2.40 -14.52
C GLY A 37 -6.15 -1.91 -13.09
N CYS A 38 -7.38 -2.14 -12.61
CA CYS A 38 -7.91 -1.51 -11.39
C CYS A 38 -7.63 -2.27 -10.08
N TRP A 39 -7.06 -3.48 -10.15
CA TRP A 39 -6.88 -4.37 -9.00
C TRP A 39 -5.44 -4.84 -8.91
N ALA A 40 -4.93 -4.99 -7.69
CA ALA A 40 -3.65 -5.62 -7.39
C ALA A 40 -3.81 -6.54 -6.19
N LYS A 41 -3.17 -7.71 -6.19
CA LYS A 41 -3.09 -8.53 -5.00
C LYS A 41 -1.99 -7.99 -4.10
N VAL A 42 -2.32 -7.75 -2.83
CA VAL A 42 -1.39 -7.19 -1.86
C VAL A 42 -1.27 -8.08 -0.62
N LYS A 43 -0.16 -7.93 0.09
CA LYS A 43 0.09 -8.50 1.41
C LYS A 43 0.45 -7.40 2.38
N ILE A 44 -0.24 -7.31 3.50
CA ILE A 44 0.09 -6.33 4.54
C ILE A 44 1.40 -6.74 5.21
N GLU A 45 2.40 -5.87 5.16
CA GLU A 45 3.69 -6.06 5.83
C GLU A 45 3.68 -5.37 7.20
N ASN A 46 3.04 -4.21 7.32
CA ASN A 46 2.92 -3.46 8.57
C ASN A 46 1.59 -2.71 8.64
N VAL A 47 0.94 -2.68 9.82
CA VAL A 47 -0.29 -1.92 10.04
C VAL A 47 0.07 -0.57 10.64
N LEU A 48 -0.44 0.51 10.05
CA LEU A 48 -0.17 1.87 10.52
C LEU A 48 -1.28 2.32 11.49
N PRO A 49 -0.95 3.21 12.47
CA PRO A 49 -1.94 3.77 13.38
C PRO A 49 -3.05 4.48 12.61
N SER A 50 -4.28 3.98 12.70
CA SER A 50 -5.44 4.57 12.04
C SER A 50 -6.72 4.19 12.77
N PRO A 51 -7.82 4.93 12.61
CA PRO A 51 -9.11 4.59 13.23
C PRO A 51 -9.60 3.16 12.90
N ASN A 52 -9.10 2.59 11.80
CA ASN A 52 -9.47 1.29 11.28
C ASN A 52 -8.39 0.22 11.46
N GLU A 53 -7.32 0.48 12.24
CA GLU A 53 -6.18 -0.45 12.38
C GLU A 53 -6.60 -1.88 12.77
N LYS A 54 -7.66 -2.01 13.58
CA LYS A 54 -8.19 -3.31 14.05
C LYS A 54 -8.80 -4.17 12.93
N MET A 55 -9.08 -3.58 11.77
CA MET A 55 -9.59 -4.28 10.59
C MET A 55 -8.49 -4.97 9.79
N TYR A 56 -7.23 -4.60 10.02
CA TYR A 56 -6.08 -5.07 9.26
C TYR A 56 -5.18 -5.93 10.12
N LYS A 57 -4.52 -6.90 9.49
CA LYS A 57 -3.55 -7.77 10.15
C LYS A 57 -2.31 -7.91 9.29
N THR A 58 -1.14 -7.85 9.90
CA THR A 58 0.12 -8.21 9.25
C THR A 58 0.04 -9.63 8.69
N GLY A 59 0.51 -9.81 7.45
CA GLY A 59 0.45 -11.04 6.69
C GLY A 59 -0.88 -11.29 5.98
N GLN A 60 -1.91 -10.45 6.17
CA GLN A 60 -3.18 -10.57 5.46
C GLN A 60 -2.99 -10.29 3.97
N GLU A 61 -3.61 -11.12 3.13
CA GLU A 61 -3.58 -11.01 1.67
C GLU A 61 -4.99 -10.78 1.12
N PHE A 62 -5.12 -9.85 0.17
CA PHE A 62 -6.39 -9.57 -0.51
C PHE A 62 -6.17 -8.78 -1.80
N ASP A 63 -7.21 -8.70 -2.61
CA ASP A 63 -7.25 -7.87 -3.80
C ASP A 63 -7.63 -6.43 -3.45
N LEU A 64 -6.73 -5.50 -3.73
CA LEU A 64 -6.89 -4.07 -3.50
C LEU A 64 -7.36 -3.39 -4.79
N LYS A 65 -8.50 -2.68 -4.73
CA LYS A 65 -8.98 -1.89 -5.87
C LYS A 65 -8.28 -0.53 -5.90
N LEU A 66 -7.20 -0.44 -6.68
CA LEU A 66 -6.31 0.72 -6.80
C LEU A 66 -7.03 2.06 -6.99
N GLY A 67 -8.16 2.10 -7.70
CA GLY A 67 -8.90 3.34 -7.95
C GLY A 67 -9.46 4.05 -6.71
N TYR A 68 -9.51 3.39 -5.54
CA TYR A 68 -9.96 3.98 -4.29
C TYR A 68 -8.83 4.40 -3.35
N TYR A 69 -7.60 4.00 -3.64
CA TYR A 69 -6.47 4.17 -2.72
C TYR A 69 -5.34 4.93 -3.39
N LYS A 70 -4.52 5.59 -2.59
CA LYS A 70 -3.24 6.13 -3.05
C LYS A 70 -2.12 5.22 -2.57
N LEU A 71 -1.19 4.94 -3.47
CA LEU A 71 0.01 4.17 -3.19
C LEU A 71 1.21 5.11 -3.19
N PHE A 72 1.89 5.17 -2.05
CA PHE A 72 3.13 5.93 -1.90
C PHE A 72 4.29 4.96 -1.79
N GLU A 73 5.25 5.09 -2.71
CA GLU A 73 6.46 4.26 -2.68
C GLU A 73 7.33 4.67 -1.51
N ASN A 74 7.65 3.72 -0.63
CA ASN A 74 8.62 3.94 0.43
C ASN A 74 10.01 3.74 -0.17
N THR A 75 10.62 4.81 -0.67
CA THR A 75 12.04 4.81 -1.03
C THR A 75 12.85 4.92 0.26
N ASP A 76 13.27 3.78 0.80
CA ASP A 76 14.44 3.73 1.68
C ASP A 76 15.66 4.09 0.80
N THR A 77 16.02 5.37 0.76
CA THR A 77 17.35 5.76 0.29
C THR A 77 18.32 5.50 1.43
N GLU A 78 18.98 4.35 1.38
CA GLU A 78 20.27 4.12 2.05
C GLU A 78 21.34 5.12 1.57
#